data_AF-A0A1I7HYN3-F1
#
_entry.id   AF-A0A1I7HYN3-F1
#
_cell.length_a   1.000
_cell.length_b   1.000
_cell.length_c   1.000
_cell.angle_alpha   90.00
_cell.angle_beta   90.00
_cell.angle_gamma   90.00
#
_symmetry.space_group_name_H-M   'P 1'
#
loop_
_entity.id
_entity.type
_entity.pdbx_description
1 polymer ?
#
loop_
_entity_poly.entity_id
_entity_poly.type
_entity_poly.pdbx_seq_one_letter_code
_entity_poly.pdbx_strand_id
1 'polypeptide(L)' 'MLLSKEQLSSVMAKHSERENGLHDLMEIMLESMMLAERREFLDQSKGNKGNGYRQGRSFGHGRVLEFRIPRDRYGN' A
#
# COMPACT_ATOMS: atom_id res chain seq x y z
N MET A 1 -14.48 -14.41 3.32
CA MET A 1 -14.87 -14.08 4.71
C MET A 1 -14.26 -12.73 5.04
N LEU A 2 -15.04 -11.75 5.51
CA LEU A 2 -14.52 -10.47 6.00
C LEU A 2 -14.22 -10.64 7.50
N LEU A 3 -13.04 -10.21 7.95
CA LEU A 3 -12.70 -10.20 9.37
C LEU A 3 -13.51 -9.09 10.06
N SER A 4 -13.96 -9.34 11.29
CA SER A 4 -14.45 -8.26 12.15
C SER A 4 -13.31 -7.29 12.49
N LYS A 5 -13.64 -6.07 12.90
CA LYS A 5 -12.64 -5.09 13.36
C LYS A 5 -11.75 -5.65 14.48
N GLU A 6 -12.34 -6.41 15.40
CA GLU A 6 -11.65 -7.05 16.53
C GLU A 6 -10.68 -8.13 16.05
N GLN A 7 -11.11 -8.97 15.12
CA GLN A 7 -10.26 -10.01 14.53
C GLN A 7 -9.09 -9.40 13.74
N LEU A 8 -9.36 -8.36 12.95
CA LEU A 8 -8.33 -7.63 12.22
C LEU A 8 -7.31 -7.01 13.18
N SER A 9 -7.78 -6.34 14.22
CA SER A 9 -6.91 -5.70 15.23
C SER A 9 -6.03 -6.72 15.95
N SER A 10 -6.60 -7.88 16.32
CA SER A 10 -5.86 -8.98 16.94
C SER A 10 -4.76 -9.52 16.03
N VAL A 11 -5.05 -9.72 14.75
CA VAL A 11 -4.07 -10.20 13.77
C VAL A 11 -2.96 -9.16 13.56
N MET A 12 -3.30 -7.87 13.44
CA MET A 12 -2.31 -6.80 13.28
C MET A 12 -1.41 -6.67 14.52
N ALA A 13 -1.98 -6.71 15.73
CA ALA A 13 -1.21 -6.68 16.97
C ALA A 13 -0.21 -7.85 17.03
N LYS A 14 -0.67 -9.08 16.76
CA LYS A 14 0.19 -10.27 16.72
C LYS A 14 1.27 -10.19 15.64
N HIS A 15 0.97 -9.55 14.50
CA HIS A 15 1.95 -9.35 13.44
C HIS A 15 3.01 -8.31 13.84
N SER A 16 2.62 -7.24 14.54
CA SER A 16 3.55 -6.18 14.98
C SER A 16 4.64 -6.65 15.96
N GLU A 17 4.39 -7.75 16.68
CA GLU A 17 5.35 -8.34 17.62
C GLU A 17 6.50 -9.09 16.93
N ARG A 18 6.39 -9.36 15.63
CA ARG A 18 7.45 -10.01 14.85
C ARG A 18 8.60 -9.05 14.56
N GLU A 19 9.78 -9.60 14.28
CA GLU A 19 10.87 -8.80 13.73
C GLU A 19 10.40 -8.10 12.45
N ASN A 20 10.61 -6.78 12.38
CA ASN A 20 10.10 -5.89 11.31
C ASN A 20 8.57 -5.80 11.16
N GLY A 21 7.76 -6.42 12.03
CA GLY A 21 6.30 -6.46 11.88
C GLY A 21 5.62 -5.09 11.81
N LEU A 22 6.09 -4.09 12.57
CA LEU A 22 5.57 -2.72 12.45
C LEU A 22 5.84 -2.11 11.07
N HIS A 23 7.00 -2.41 10.48
CA HIS A 23 7.38 -1.92 9.17
C HIS A 23 6.49 -2.51 8.08
N ASP A 24 6.30 -3.83 8.12
CA ASP A 24 5.43 -4.56 7.20
C ASP A 24 4.00 -4.01 7.27
N LEU A 25 3.48 -3.74 8.48
CA LEU A 25 2.16 -3.13 8.64
C LEU A 25 2.07 -1.71 8.05
N MET A 26 3.13 -0.90 8.21
CA MET A 26 3.19 0.43 7.60
C MET A 26 3.26 0.35 6.08
N GLU A 27 4.04 -0.57 5.53
CA GLU A 27 4.14 -0.81 4.08
C GLU A 27 2.78 -1.21 3.51
N ILE A 28 2.11 -2.20 4.13
CA ILE A 28 0.77 -2.64 3.74
C ILE A 28 -0.24 -1.48 3.80
N MET A 29 -0.20 -0.65 4.85
CA MET A 29 -1.10 0.48 5.00
C MET A 29 -0.88 1.51 3.88
N LEU A 30 0.37 1.89 3.62
CA LEU A 30 0.73 2.84 2.57
C LEU A 30 0.37 2.32 1.17
N GLU A 31 0.68 1.07 0.85
CA GLU A 31 0.28 0.45 -0.42
C GLU A 31 -1.25 0.46 -0.58
N SER A 32 -1.98 0.14 0.49
CA SER A 32 -3.45 0.12 0.47
C SER A 32 -4.04 1.51 0.21
N MET A 33 -3.47 2.56 0.83
CA MET A 33 -3.89 3.95 0.58
C MET A 33 -3.62 4.37 -0.87
N MET A 34 -2.43 4.05 -1.41
CA MET A 34 -2.10 4.35 -2.81
C MET A 34 -3.05 3.64 -3.80
N LEU A 35 -3.42 2.39 -3.52
CA LEU A 35 -4.38 1.65 -4.34
C LEU A 35 -5.79 2.25 -4.27
N ALA A 36 -6.21 2.72 -3.09
CA ALA A 36 -7.50 3.39 -2.91
C ALA A 36 -7.53 4.72 -3.67
N GLU A 37 -6.52 5.57 -3.51
CA GLU A 37 -6.40 6.83 -4.26
C GLU A 37 -6.40 6.60 -5.78
N ARG A 38 -5.66 5.59 -6.27
CA ARG A 38 -5.66 5.22 -7.69
C ARG A 38 -7.05 4.85 -8.17
N ARG A 39 -7.81 4.09 -7.38
CA ARG A 39 -9.18 3.70 -7.73
C ARG A 39 -10.07 4.93 -7.86
N GLU A 40 -10.05 5.82 -6.88
CA GLU A 40 -10.82 7.06 -6.91
C GLU A 40 -10.44 7.94 -8.10
N PHE A 41 -9.14 8.07 -8.40
CA PHE A 41 -8.65 8.82 -9.54
C PHE A 41 -9.13 8.26 -10.88
N LEU A 42 -9.10 6.93 -11.05
CA LEU A 42 -9.54 6.29 -12.29
C LEU A 42 -11.04 6.35 -12.49
N ASP A 43 -11.83 6.27 -11.42
CA ASP A 43 -13.28 6.44 -11.48
C ASP A 43 -13.65 7.85 -12.01
N GLN A 44 -12.82 8.85 -11.72
CA GLN A 44 -12.99 10.24 -12.18
C GLN A 44 -12.33 10.52 -13.55
N SER A 45 -11.37 9.69 -13.98
CA SER A 45 -10.54 9.92 -15.18
C SER A 45 -10.92 9.04 -16.37
N LYS A 46 -12.08 9.29 -16.98
CA LYS A 46 -12.57 8.53 -18.14
C LYS A 46 -11.55 8.53 -19.28
N GLY A 47 -11.07 7.34 -19.67
CA GLY A 47 -10.10 7.14 -20.76
C GLY A 47 -8.64 6.95 -20.29
N ASN A 48 -8.36 7.14 -19.00
CA ASN A 48 -7.10 6.73 -18.41
C ASN A 48 -7.06 5.20 -18.26
N LYS A 49 -6.00 4.57 -18.75
CA LYS A 49 -5.85 3.10 -18.69
C LYS A 49 -5.25 2.62 -17.36
N GLY A 50 -4.72 3.54 -16.55
CA GLY A 50 -4.07 3.22 -15.28
C GLY A 50 -2.87 2.29 -15.44
N ASN A 51 -1.96 2.62 -16.37
CA ASN A 51 -0.96 1.66 -16.83
C ASN A 51 0.14 1.40 -15.80
N GLY A 52 0.07 0.24 -15.15
CA GLY A 52 1.17 -0.39 -14.44
C GLY A 52 1.50 0.19 -13.06
N TYR A 53 2.54 -0.36 -12.45
CA TYR A 53 3.13 0.10 -11.21
C TYR A 53 4.61 0.34 -11.44
N ARG A 54 5.18 1.33 -10.74
CA ARG A 54 6.63 1.47 -10.59
C ARG A 54 7.03 0.99 -9.19
N GLN A 55 8.17 0.32 -9.09
CA GLN A 55 8.77 0.07 -7.79
C GLN A 55 9.39 1.36 -7.27
N GLY A 56 8.95 1.81 -6.10
CA GLY A 56 9.59 2.87 -5.33
C GLY A 56 10.45 2.24 -4.25
N ARG A 57 11.64 2.80 -4.01
CA ARG A 57 12.50 2.43 -2.88
C ARG A 57 12.82 3.68 -2.08
N SER A 58 12.61 3.63 -0.78
CA SER A 58 12.96 4.71 0.14
C SER A 58 13.83 4.17 1.26
N PHE A 59 14.86 4.91 1.63
CA PHE A 59 15.80 4.54 2.69
C PHE A 59 15.52 5.39 3.94
N GLY A 60 15.41 4.75 5.10
CA GLY A 60 15.23 5.44 6.37
C GLY A 60 15.60 4.57 7.56
N HIS A 61 16.30 5.14 8.55
CA HIS A 61 16.70 4.44 9.79
C HIS A 61 17.41 3.09 9.57
N GLY A 62 18.25 2.99 8.53
CA GLY A 62 18.98 1.75 8.21
C GLY A 62 18.13 0.65 7.57
N ARG A 63 16.91 0.97 7.12
CA ARG A 63 15.99 0.04 6.45
C ARG A 63 15.56 0.57 5.08
N VAL A 64 15.15 -0.36 4.21
CA VAL A 64 14.62 -0.05 2.88
C VAL A 64 13.14 -0.35 2.87
N LEU A 65 12.34 0.67 2.58
CA LEU A 65 10.92 0.52 2.25
C LEU A 65 10.80 0.32 0.74
N GLU A 66 10.12 -0.74 0.34
CA GLU A 66 9.81 -1.01 -1.07
C GLU A 66 8.30 -0.83 -1.28
N PHE A 67 7.91 -0.20 -2.39
CA PHE A 67 6.51 0.14 -2.66
C PHE A 67 6.14 -0.12 -4.11
N ARG A 68 4.89 -0.49 -4.36
CA ARG A 68 4.32 -0.50 -5.72
C ARG A 68 3.48 0.76 -5.95
N ILE A 69 4.11 1.78 -6.53
CA ILE A 69 3.47 3.07 -6.79
C ILE A 69 2.65 2.98 -8.09
N PRO A 70 1.34 3.28 -8.07
CA PRO A 70 0.50 3.40 -9.25
C PRO A 70 1.09 4.31 -10.33
N ARG A 71 0.87 3.96 -11.61
CA ARG A 71 1.15 4.84 -12.74
C ARG A 71 -0.11 5.16 -13.53
N ASP A 72 -0.11 6.37 -14.08
CA ASP A 72 -1.11 6.77 -15.07
C ASP A 72 -0.62 6.54 -16.52
N ARG A 73 -1.48 6.84 -17.51
CA ARG A 73 -1.14 6.70 -18.94
C ARG A 73 -0.04 7.68 -19.38
N TYR A 74 0.13 8.81 -18.70
CA TYR A 74 1.11 9.84 -19.02
C TYR A 74 2.47 9.61 -18.31
N GLY A 75 2.59 8.54 -17.52
CA GLY A 75 3.81 8.17 -16.83
C GLY A 75 4.06 8.95 -15.54
N ASN A 76 3.06 9.70 -15.07
CA ASN A 76 3.06 10.30 -13.73
C ASN A 76 2.72 9.24 -12.68
#